data_AF-A0A6V7K8M3-F1
#
_entry.id   AF-A0A6V7K8M3-F1
#
_cell.length_a   1.000
_cell.length_b   1.000
_cell.length_c   1.000
_cell.angle_alpha   90.00
_cell.angle_beta   90.00
_cell.angle_gamma   90.00
#
_symmetry.space_group_name_H-M   'P 1'
#
loop_
_entity.id
_entity.type
_entity.pdbx_description
1 polymer ?
#
loop_
_entity_poly.entity_id
_entity_poly.type
_entity_poly.pdbx_seq_one_letter_code
_entity_poly.pdbx_strand_id
1 'polypeptide(L)'
;MEQMELEVRGTSGSQRERLKSRVESHRAELKRLSQEFQAAKKPKDDVLDMGSEDNWDNSVTEDQRKRLLDTSERIDRTGRTLQNGYRMVLETEEIGSQVLKDLHDQRETIQRSRGRLRDTDAELGRGSRLLSGMIFRSLQQRFILVAVFVVLVVVGCIVVYYSFTSRS
;
A
#
# COMPACT_ATOMS: atom_id res chain seq x y z
N MET A 1 -4.25 46.85 57.71
CA MET A 1 -5.02 45.77 58.35
C MET A 1 -6.09 46.32 59.30
N GLU A 2 -5.84 47.40 60.02
CA GLU A 2 -6.86 48.01 60.91
C GLU A 2 -8.10 48.55 60.18
N GLN A 3 -7.95 48.98 58.91
CA GLN A 3 -9.08 49.45 58.09
C GLN A 3 -9.97 48.33 57.52
N MET A 4 -9.51 47.08 57.53
CA MET A 4 -10.25 45.93 56.99
C MET A 4 -11.03 45.16 58.07
N GLU A 5 -10.64 45.31 59.34
CA GLU A 5 -11.40 44.77 60.48
C GLU A 5 -12.60 45.65 60.84
N LEU A 6 -12.56 46.94 60.48
CA LEU A 6 -13.62 47.91 60.74
C LEU A 6 -14.85 47.74 59.83
N GLU A 7 -14.68 47.24 58.60
CA GLU A 7 -15.81 46.96 57.69
C GLU A 7 -16.56 45.65 58.03
N VAL A 8 -15.93 44.73 58.76
CA VAL A 8 -16.51 43.40 59.05
C VAL A 8 -17.47 43.42 60.26
N ARG A 9 -17.56 44.54 60.98
CA ARG A 9 -18.45 44.66 62.16
C ARG A 9 -19.86 45.19 61.83
N GLY A 10 -20.13 45.56 60.57
CA GLY A 10 -21.36 46.23 60.16
C GLY A 10 -22.34 45.42 59.29
N THR A 11 -22.10 44.15 58.95
CA THR A 11 -23.01 43.43 58.02
C THR A 11 -23.25 41.95 58.40
N SER A 12 -24.47 41.50 58.13
CA SER A 12 -25.11 40.26 58.57
C SER A 12 -24.37 38.96 58.22
N GLY A 13 -24.67 37.90 58.98
CA GLY A 13 -23.88 36.67 59.12
C GLY A 13 -23.57 35.85 57.87
N SER A 14 -24.19 36.09 56.71
CA SER A 14 -23.89 35.34 55.48
C SER A 14 -22.71 35.90 54.68
N GLN A 15 -22.39 37.20 54.82
CA GLN A 15 -21.25 37.82 54.13
C GLN A 15 -19.93 37.58 54.86
N ARG A 16 -19.99 37.35 56.17
CA ARG A 16 -18.84 37.12 57.05
C ARG A 16 -18.10 35.83 56.73
N GLU A 17 -18.84 34.76 56.40
CA GLU A 17 -18.28 33.48 55.94
C GLU A 17 -17.48 33.66 54.63
N ARG A 18 -18.04 34.42 53.67
CA ARG A 18 -17.41 34.69 52.37
C ARG A 18 -16.18 35.58 52.48
N LEU A 19 -16.23 36.61 53.33
CA LEU A 19 -15.11 37.49 53.62
C LEU A 19 -13.99 36.74 54.34
N LYS A 20 -14.32 35.90 55.32
CA LYS A 20 -13.35 35.04 56.01
C LYS A 20 -12.68 34.06 55.06
N SER A 21 -13.45 33.44 54.16
CA SER A 21 -12.92 32.57 53.10
C SER A 21 -11.96 33.30 52.16
N ARG A 22 -12.27 34.55 51.77
CA ARG A 22 -11.38 35.39 50.95
C ARG A 22 -10.10 35.81 51.68
N VAL A 23 -10.18 36.09 52.97
CA VAL A 23 -9.00 36.43 53.78
C VAL A 23 -8.07 35.22 53.92
N GLU A 24 -8.63 34.04 54.14
CA GLU A 24 -7.84 32.80 54.19
C GLU A 24 -7.20 32.45 52.85
N SER A 25 -7.91 32.64 51.72
CA SER A 25 -7.32 32.39 50.40
C SER A 25 -6.15 33.33 50.10
N HIS A 26 -6.28 34.63 50.40
CA HIS A 26 -5.19 35.58 50.21
C HIS A 26 -4.02 35.33 51.17
N ARG A 27 -4.29 34.84 52.39
CA ARG A 27 -3.24 34.43 53.32
C ARG A 27 -2.45 33.22 52.79
N ALA A 28 -3.13 32.25 52.20
CA ALA A 28 -2.50 31.10 51.56
C ALA A 28 -1.64 31.51 50.35
N GLU A 29 -2.14 32.41 49.51
CA GLU A 29 -1.40 32.95 48.35
C GLU A 29 -0.13 33.70 48.78
N LEU A 30 -0.21 34.57 49.80
CA LEU A 30 0.97 35.28 50.32
C LEU A 30 2.00 34.32 50.92
N LYS A 31 1.56 33.24 51.57
CA LYS A 31 2.47 32.23 52.11
C LYS A 31 3.18 31.47 51.00
N ARG A 32 2.47 31.09 49.94
CA ARG A 32 3.06 30.44 48.76
C ARG A 32 4.05 31.35 48.05
N LEU A 33 3.68 32.60 47.81
CA LEU A 33 4.54 33.57 47.13
C LEU A 33 5.79 33.91 47.95
N SER A 34 5.68 33.98 49.28
CA SER A 34 6.86 34.19 50.13
C SER A 34 7.80 32.98 50.17
N GLN A 35 7.27 31.75 50.08
CA GLN A 35 8.09 30.54 49.91
C GLN A 35 8.78 30.49 48.54
N GLU A 36 8.07 30.79 47.45
CA GLU A 36 8.67 30.88 46.11
C GLU A 36 9.72 31.99 46.06
N PHE A 37 9.47 33.14 46.71
CA PHE A 37 10.44 34.21 46.82
C PHE A 37 11.64 33.81 47.69
N GLN A 38 11.47 33.09 48.80
CA GLN A 38 12.62 32.58 49.56
C GLN A 38 13.41 31.53 48.79
N ALA A 39 12.76 30.67 48.01
CA ALA A 39 13.42 29.69 47.15
C ALA A 39 14.21 30.38 46.01
N ALA A 40 13.66 31.44 45.43
CA ALA A 40 14.34 32.25 44.41
C ALA A 40 15.40 33.20 44.99
N LYS A 41 15.22 33.65 46.24
CA LYS A 41 16.13 34.55 46.97
C LYS A 41 17.28 33.81 47.62
N LYS A 42 17.21 32.48 47.81
CA LYS A 42 18.42 31.71 48.13
C LYS A 42 19.43 32.03 47.02
N PRO A 43 20.50 32.77 47.32
CA PRO A 43 21.52 33.01 46.33
C PRO A 43 22.05 31.62 45.94
N LYS A 44 22.17 31.36 44.63
CA LYS A 44 23.26 30.49 44.20
C LYS A 44 24.48 31.03 44.91
N ASP A 45 25.03 30.29 45.86
CA ASP A 45 26.37 30.53 46.39
C ASP A 45 27.36 30.27 45.25
N ASP A 46 27.32 31.13 44.22
CA ASP A 46 28.46 31.47 43.40
C ASP A 46 29.37 32.25 44.34
N VAL A 47 30.17 31.49 45.10
CA VAL A 47 31.46 31.98 45.54
C VAL A 47 32.13 32.48 44.28
N LEU A 48 32.27 33.80 44.19
CA LEU A 48 32.93 34.53 43.13
C LEU A 48 34.34 33.96 42.92
N ASP A 49 34.45 32.99 42.02
CA ASP A 49 35.72 32.52 41.49
C ASP A 49 36.20 33.57 40.48
N MET A 50 37.16 34.36 40.93
CA MET A 50 37.87 35.40 40.19
C MET A 50 38.84 34.76 39.16
N GLY A 51 38.37 33.73 38.45
CA GLY A 51 39.02 33.01 37.34
C GLY A 51 38.09 32.79 36.14
N SER A 52 36.97 33.50 36.10
CA SER A 52 35.80 33.26 35.24
C SER A 52 35.86 33.87 33.84
N GLU A 53 37.00 34.44 33.41
CA GLU A 53 37.22 34.80 32.00
C GLU A 53 37.66 33.56 31.18
N ASP A 54 38.57 32.73 31.72
CA ASP A 54 39.01 31.49 31.07
C ASP A 54 37.90 30.42 31.04
N ASN A 55 37.05 30.38 32.05
CA ASN A 55 36.00 29.37 32.16
C ASN A 55 34.80 29.65 31.22
N TRP A 56 34.51 30.93 30.95
CA TRP A 56 33.50 31.31 29.94
C TRP A 56 34.00 30.98 28.53
N ASP A 57 35.25 31.31 28.20
CA ASP A 57 35.85 31.00 26.89
C ASP A 57 35.98 29.48 26.66
N ASN A 58 36.35 28.73 27.69
CA ASN A 58 36.39 27.26 27.65
C ASN A 58 34.99 26.64 27.50
N SER A 59 33.95 27.22 28.12
CA SER A 59 32.56 26.76 27.95
C SER A 59 32.02 26.99 26.54
N VAL A 60 32.35 28.14 25.94
CA VAL A 60 31.97 28.49 24.56
C VAL A 60 32.70 27.59 23.55
N THR A 61 33.97 27.30 23.81
CA THR A 61 34.80 26.42 22.99
C THR A 61 34.32 24.97 23.02
N GLU A 62 33.94 24.45 24.20
CA GLU A 62 33.39 23.10 24.34
C GLU A 62 32.01 22.97 23.68
N ASP A 63 31.15 23.99 23.74
CA ASP A 63 29.88 24.01 23.02
C ASP A 63 30.07 24.02 21.49
N GLN A 64 31.05 24.77 20.97
CA GLN A 64 31.41 24.74 19.56
C GLN A 64 31.94 23.37 19.14
N ARG A 65 32.82 22.76 19.93
CA ARG A 65 33.35 21.42 19.69
C ARG A 65 32.25 20.36 19.68
N LYS A 66 31.29 20.44 20.61
CA LYS A 66 30.14 19.54 20.67
C LYS A 66 29.24 19.68 19.44
N ARG A 67 29.03 20.91 18.94
CA ARG A 67 28.30 21.16 17.68
C ARG A 67 29.03 20.59 16.47
N LEU A 68 30.35 20.72 16.40
CA LEU A 68 31.15 20.15 15.31
C LEU A 68 31.10 18.62 15.33
N LEU A 69 31.15 17.99 16.52
CA LEU A 69 30.99 16.56 16.67
C LEU A 69 29.59 16.08 16.25
N ASP A 70 28.52 16.74 16.70
CA ASP A 70 27.14 16.42 16.28
C ASP A 70 26.98 16.59 14.76
N THR A 71 27.55 17.64 14.19
CA THR A 71 27.53 17.88 12.74
C THR A 71 28.31 16.80 11.98
N SER A 72 29.49 16.41 12.48
CA SER A 72 30.30 15.35 11.90
C SER A 72 29.58 13.99 11.97
N GLU A 73 28.94 13.69 13.09
CA GLU A 73 28.16 12.46 13.26
C GLU A 73 26.95 12.44 12.32
N ARG A 74 26.26 13.58 12.16
CA ARG A 74 25.17 13.72 11.18
C ARG A 74 25.66 13.50 9.76
N ILE A 75 26.79 14.09 9.37
CA ILE A 75 27.37 13.90 8.03
C ILE A 75 27.71 12.44 7.80
N ASP A 76 28.34 11.77 8.77
CA ASP A 76 28.70 10.37 8.68
C ASP A 76 27.46 9.46 8.55
N ARG A 77 26.40 9.74 9.34
CA ARG A 77 25.10 9.06 9.20
C ARG A 77 24.45 9.30 7.84
N THR A 78 24.41 10.54 7.37
CA THR A 78 23.87 10.90 6.05
C THR A 78 24.67 10.23 4.94
N GLY A 79 25.99 10.17 5.05
CA GLY A 79 26.88 9.48 4.11
C GLY A 79 26.56 7.98 4.02
N ARG A 80 26.39 7.30 5.15
CA ARG A 80 25.96 5.88 5.16
C ARG A 80 24.58 5.69 4.53
N THR A 81 23.62 6.55 4.84
CA THR A 81 22.27 6.49 4.24
C THR A 81 22.33 6.72 2.73
N LEU A 82 23.15 7.66 2.26
CA LEU A 82 23.33 7.93 0.83
C LEU A 82 23.98 6.72 0.13
N GLN A 83 25.00 6.12 0.72
CA GLN A 83 25.66 4.93 0.19
C GLN A 83 24.70 3.74 0.10
N ASN A 84 23.87 3.55 1.12
CA ASN A 84 22.83 2.52 1.13
C ASN A 84 21.77 2.80 0.05
N GLY A 85 21.34 4.05 -0.09
CA GLY A 85 20.41 4.47 -1.12
C GLY A 85 20.97 4.25 -2.53
N TYR A 86 22.24 4.59 -2.76
CA TYR A 86 22.93 4.34 -4.02
C TYR A 86 22.98 2.84 -4.35
N ARG A 87 23.34 2.00 -3.38
CA ARG A 87 23.32 0.54 -3.56
C ARG A 87 21.92 0.02 -3.91
N MET A 88 20.89 0.52 -3.24
CA MET A 88 19.50 0.14 -3.51
C MET A 88 19.05 0.56 -4.91
N VAL A 89 19.47 1.73 -5.39
CA VAL A 89 19.17 2.19 -6.75
C VAL A 89 19.84 1.29 -7.79
N LEU A 90 21.11 0.90 -7.58
CA LEU A 90 21.80 -0.02 -8.48
C LEU A 90 21.11 -1.40 -8.54
N GLU A 91 20.71 -1.94 -7.39
CA GLU A 91 19.95 -3.20 -7.34
C GLU A 91 18.59 -3.06 -8.05
N THR A 92 17.94 -1.90 -7.89
CA THR A 92 16.67 -1.61 -8.58
C THR A 92 16.87 -1.46 -10.09
N GLU A 93 17.98 -0.89 -10.54
CA GLU A 93 18.34 -0.80 -11.96
C GLU A 93 18.56 -2.18 -12.57
N GLU A 94 19.26 -3.07 -11.85
CA GLU A 94 19.46 -4.46 -12.27
C GLU A 94 18.14 -5.21 -12.40
N ILE A 95 17.26 -5.12 -11.40
CA ILE A 95 15.91 -5.71 -11.44
C ILE A 95 15.09 -5.11 -12.58
N GLY A 96 15.16 -3.78 -12.77
CA GLY A 96 14.45 -3.08 -13.83
C GLY A 96 14.89 -3.53 -15.22
N SER A 97 16.20 -3.71 -15.42
CA SER A 97 16.80 -4.26 -16.64
C SER A 97 16.30 -5.67 -16.91
N GLN A 98 16.26 -6.53 -15.88
CA GLN A 98 15.75 -7.90 -15.99
C GLN A 98 14.26 -7.92 -16.34
N VAL A 99 13.44 -7.08 -15.70
CA VAL A 99 12.01 -6.94 -16.02
C VAL A 99 11.81 -6.49 -17.47
N LEU A 100 12.63 -5.55 -17.95
CA LEU A 100 12.54 -5.09 -19.34
C LEU A 100 12.87 -6.20 -20.34
N LYS A 101 13.85 -7.05 -20.02
CA LYS A 101 14.18 -8.25 -20.80
C LYS A 101 13.03 -9.25 -20.80
N ASP A 102 12.45 -9.55 -19.64
CA ASP A 102 11.32 -10.48 -19.53
C ASP A 102 10.11 -9.97 -20.31
N LEU A 103 9.81 -8.66 -20.26
CA LEU A 103 8.75 -8.04 -21.05
C LEU A 103 9.01 -8.15 -22.55
N HIS A 104 10.27 -8.03 -22.98
CA HIS A 104 10.65 -8.23 -24.37
C HIS A 104 10.39 -9.67 -24.82
N ASP A 105 10.82 -10.66 -24.03
CA ASP A 105 10.64 -12.08 -24.31
C ASP A 105 9.14 -12.48 -24.29
N GLN A 106 8.36 -11.91 -23.36
CA GLN A 106 6.91 -12.07 -23.32
C GLN A 106 6.24 -11.49 -24.56
N ARG A 107 6.65 -10.29 -24.99
CA ARG A 107 6.13 -9.66 -26.22
C ARG A 107 6.41 -10.56 -27.43
N GLU A 108 7.63 -11.08 -27.54
CA GLU A 108 8.01 -11.98 -28.63
C GLU A 108 7.17 -13.27 -28.60
N THR A 109 6.97 -13.85 -27.42
CA THR A 109 6.11 -15.04 -27.22
C THR A 109 4.66 -14.77 -27.65
N ILE A 110 4.09 -13.62 -27.29
CA ILE A 110 2.74 -13.22 -27.71
C ILE A 110 2.69 -13.06 -29.24
N GLN A 111 3.70 -12.44 -29.85
CA GLN A 111 3.76 -12.28 -31.31
C GLN A 111 3.85 -13.64 -32.02
N ARG A 112 4.69 -14.56 -31.55
CA ARG A 112 4.78 -15.93 -32.08
C ARG A 112 3.47 -16.69 -31.93
N SER A 113 2.83 -16.61 -30.76
CA SER A 113 1.54 -17.26 -30.52
C SER A 113 0.43 -16.71 -31.41
N ARG A 114 0.40 -15.38 -31.65
CA ARG A 114 -0.53 -14.77 -32.63
C ARG A 114 -0.27 -15.23 -34.06
N GLY A 115 0.99 -15.37 -34.45
CA GLY A 115 1.37 -15.95 -35.75
C GLY A 115 0.84 -17.38 -35.91
N ARG A 116 1.12 -18.24 -34.92
CA ARG A 116 0.65 -19.63 -34.87
C ARG A 116 -0.87 -19.73 -34.91
N LEU A 117 -1.59 -18.90 -34.14
CA LEU A 117 -3.05 -18.88 -34.18
C LEU A 117 -3.58 -18.54 -35.58
N ARG A 118 -2.98 -17.55 -36.25
CA ARG A 118 -3.39 -17.18 -37.62
C ARG A 118 -3.11 -18.31 -38.62
N ASP A 119 -1.99 -19.01 -38.47
CA ASP A 119 -1.65 -20.17 -39.29
C ASP A 119 -2.61 -21.35 -39.01
N THR A 120 -2.92 -21.61 -37.73
CA THR A 120 -3.90 -22.62 -37.31
C THR A 120 -5.30 -22.28 -37.82
N ASP A 121 -5.75 -21.03 -37.79
CA ASP A 121 -7.02 -20.61 -38.38
C ASP A 121 -7.06 -20.87 -39.89
N ALA A 122 -5.95 -20.62 -40.59
CA ALA A 122 -5.83 -20.92 -42.02
C ALA A 122 -5.85 -22.44 -42.29
N GLU A 123 -5.24 -23.25 -41.42
CA GLU A 123 -5.27 -24.71 -41.50
C GLU A 123 -6.65 -25.29 -41.16
N LEU A 124 -7.33 -24.76 -40.13
CA LEU A 124 -8.70 -25.12 -39.78
C LEU A 124 -9.67 -24.78 -40.91
N GLY A 125 -9.49 -23.64 -41.57
CA GLY A 125 -10.26 -23.27 -42.76
C GLY A 125 -10.08 -24.29 -43.91
N ARG A 126 -8.84 -24.74 -44.15
CA ARG A 126 -8.54 -25.78 -45.15
C ARG A 126 -9.12 -27.14 -44.75
N GLY A 127 -8.94 -27.55 -43.50
CA GLY A 127 -9.47 -28.79 -42.94
C GLY A 127 -10.99 -28.85 -43.01
N SER A 128 -11.67 -27.75 -42.64
CA SER A 128 -13.13 -27.61 -42.73
C SER A 128 -13.63 -27.78 -44.17
N ARG A 129 -12.93 -27.18 -45.15
CA ARG A 129 -13.29 -27.32 -46.57
C ARG A 129 -13.12 -28.75 -47.09
N LEU A 130 -12.06 -29.44 -46.67
CA LEU A 130 -11.83 -30.85 -47.02
C LEU A 130 -12.88 -31.76 -46.35
N LEU A 131 -13.13 -31.58 -45.06
CA LEU A 131 -14.14 -32.32 -44.29
C LEU A 131 -15.55 -32.14 -44.87
N SER A 132 -15.93 -30.91 -45.19
CA SER A 132 -17.23 -30.63 -45.84
C SER A 132 -17.37 -31.39 -47.16
N GLY A 133 -16.31 -31.43 -47.98
CA GLY A 133 -16.28 -32.23 -49.21
C GLY A 133 -16.37 -33.74 -48.97
N MET A 134 -15.79 -34.27 -47.90
CA MET A 134 -15.94 -35.68 -47.51
C MET A 134 -17.36 -36.01 -47.02
N ILE A 135 -17.98 -35.10 -46.25
CA ILE A 135 -19.35 -35.27 -45.72
C ILE A 135 -20.35 -35.36 -46.89
N PHE A 136 -20.27 -34.45 -47.87
CA PHE A 136 -21.16 -34.50 -49.03
C PHE A 136 -21.00 -35.79 -49.84
N ARG A 137 -19.77 -36.26 -50.08
CA ARG A 137 -19.53 -37.53 -50.78
C ARG A 137 -20.07 -38.73 -50.00
N SER A 138 -19.90 -38.74 -48.67
CA SER A 138 -20.42 -39.80 -47.80
C SER A 138 -21.94 -39.87 -47.81
N LEU A 139 -22.62 -38.71 -47.81
CA LEU A 139 -24.08 -38.65 -47.93
C LEU A 139 -24.56 -39.21 -49.29
N GLN A 140 -23.90 -38.83 -50.39
CA GLN A 140 -24.25 -39.35 -51.72
C GLN A 140 -24.15 -40.88 -51.78
N GLN A 141 -23.08 -41.45 -51.23
CA GLN A 141 -22.90 -42.91 -51.17
C GLN A 141 -24.03 -43.59 -50.38
N ARG A 142 -24.43 -43.01 -49.24
CA ARG A 142 -25.55 -43.53 -48.44
C ARG A 142 -26.88 -43.48 -49.18
N PHE A 143 -27.17 -42.38 -49.89
CA PHE A 143 -28.40 -42.26 -50.69
C PHE A 143 -28.46 -43.31 -51.82
N ILE A 144 -27.35 -43.53 -52.52
CA ILE A 144 -27.27 -44.55 -53.58
C ILE A 144 -27.56 -45.95 -53.01
N LEU A 145 -26.98 -46.29 -51.86
CA LEU A 145 -27.20 -47.58 -51.22
C LEU A 145 -28.68 -47.80 -50.85
N VAL A 146 -29.32 -46.78 -50.25
CA VAL A 146 -30.76 -46.85 -49.92
C VAL A 146 -31.62 -46.98 -51.18
N ALA A 147 -31.30 -46.24 -52.25
CA ALA A 147 -32.03 -46.33 -53.50
C ALA A 147 -31.95 -47.74 -54.12
N VAL A 148 -30.76 -48.35 -54.14
CA VAL A 148 -30.58 -49.73 -54.64
C VAL A 148 -31.37 -50.73 -53.80
N PHE A 149 -31.34 -50.59 -52.46
CA PHE A 149 -32.12 -51.46 -51.57
C PHE A 149 -33.62 -51.36 -51.83
N VAL A 150 -34.16 -50.14 -51.99
CA VAL A 150 -35.58 -49.91 -52.31
C VAL A 150 -35.96 -50.58 -53.63
N VAL A 151 -35.13 -50.44 -54.67
CA VAL A 151 -35.39 -51.07 -55.97
C VAL A 151 -35.44 -52.60 -55.85
N LEU A 152 -34.51 -53.21 -55.10
CA LEU A 152 -34.53 -54.66 -54.87
C LEU A 152 -35.80 -55.13 -54.15
N VAL A 153 -36.25 -54.38 -53.15
CA VAL A 153 -37.51 -54.69 -52.43
C VAL A 153 -38.71 -54.57 -53.37
N VAL A 154 -38.80 -53.52 -54.19
CA VAL A 154 -39.89 -53.34 -55.15
C VAL A 154 -39.93 -54.50 -56.15
N VAL A 155 -38.79 -54.90 -56.72
CA VAL A 155 -38.71 -56.05 -57.63
C VAL A 155 -39.14 -57.34 -56.91
N GLY A 156 -38.68 -57.56 -55.68
CA GLY A 156 -39.11 -58.70 -54.87
C GLY A 156 -40.63 -58.73 -54.63
N CYS A 157 -41.22 -57.59 -54.26
CA CYS A 157 -42.66 -57.45 -54.10
C CYS A 157 -43.43 -57.75 -55.38
N ILE A 158 -42.95 -57.26 -56.53
CA ILE A 158 -43.55 -57.53 -57.85
C ILE A 158 -43.54 -59.03 -58.15
N VAL A 159 -42.39 -59.70 -57.96
CA VAL A 159 -42.28 -61.15 -58.19
C VAL A 159 -43.23 -61.93 -57.29
N VAL A 160 -43.29 -61.58 -55.99
CA VAL A 160 -44.20 -62.24 -55.04
C VAL A 160 -45.66 -62.03 -55.47
N TYR A 161 -46.05 -60.80 -55.82
CA TYR A 161 -47.39 -60.47 -56.31
C TYR A 161 -47.78 -61.30 -57.53
N TYR A 162 -46.94 -61.34 -58.57
CA TYR A 162 -47.19 -62.15 -59.77
C TYR A 162 -47.20 -63.64 -59.46
N SER A 163 -46.32 -64.13 -58.58
CA SER A 163 -46.28 -65.55 -58.21
C SER A 163 -47.54 -65.98 -57.44
N PHE A 164 -48.08 -65.11 -56.59
CA PHE A 164 -49.28 -65.39 -55.81
C PHE A 164 -50.53 -65.33 -56.69
N THR A 165 -50.63 -64.32 -57.56
CA THR A 165 -51.72 -64.23 -58.55
C THR A 165 -51.65 -65.35 -59.60
N SER A 166 -50.47 -65.83 -60.01
CA SER A 166 -50.35 -66.95 -60.96
C SER A 166 -50.65 -68.31 -60.34
N ARG A 167 -50.61 -68.44 -59.00
CA ARG A 167 -50.82 -69.71 -58.29
C ARG A 167 -52.23 -69.85 -57.73
N SER A 168 -52.98 -68.76 -57.63
CA SER A 168 -54.43 -68.75 -57.37
C SER A 168 -55.22 -68.83 -58.67
#